data_AF-A0A967W0A2-F1
#
_entry.id   AF-A0A967W0A2-F1
#
_cell.length_a   1.000
_cell.length_b   1.000
_cell.length_c   1.000
_cell.angle_alpha   90.00
_cell.angle_beta   90.00
_cell.angle_gamma   90.00
#
_symmetry.space_group_name_H-M   'P 1'
#
loop_
_entity.id
_entity.type
_entity.pdbx_description
1 polymer ?
#
loop_
_entity_poly.entity_id
_entity_poly.type
_entity_poly.pdbx_seq_one_letter_code
_entity_poly.pdbx_strand_id
1 'polypeptide(L)'
;MSFGRAFLVGLVNTLRVSVVGILIATILGTLVALARISNNWLMSKLALVYIEFHRNIPLLVLLFLWYFTAFQQFPKVEDALKLPGPIYLTQRGVYLTWLRFNENGIIFGIFLIIGVIAAITIFYFLR
;
A
#
# COMPACT_ATOMS: atom_id res chain seq x y z
N MET A 1 -16.67 9.42 15.78
CA MET A 1 -16.46 9.45 14.31
C MET A 1 -17.82 9.67 13.65
N SER A 2 -17.97 10.65 12.76
CA SER A 2 -19.25 10.87 12.04
C SER A 2 -19.44 9.81 10.95
N PHE A 3 -20.66 9.28 10.81
CA PHE A 3 -21.02 8.27 9.80
C PHE A 3 -20.63 8.71 8.37
N GLY A 4 -20.79 10.00 8.05
CA GLY A 4 -20.42 10.53 6.73
C GLY A 4 -18.93 10.41 6.42
N ARG A 5 -18.06 10.58 7.43
CA ARG A 5 -16.61 10.41 7.27
C ARG A 5 -16.25 8.95 7.00
N ALA A 6 -16.89 8.00 7.69
CA ALA A 6 -16.64 6.56 7.48
C ALA A 6 -17.03 6.11 6.07
N PHE A 7 -18.18 6.58 5.56
CA PHE A 7 -18.62 6.32 4.19
C PHE A 7 -17.62 6.87 3.16
N LEU A 8 -17.18 8.12 3.30
CA LEU A 8 -16.20 8.72 2.40
C LEU A 8 -14.86 8.00 2.40
N VAL A 9 -14.38 7.55 3.57
CA VAL A 9 -13.14 6.76 3.64
C VAL A 9 -13.29 5.43 2.90
N GLY A 10 -14.42 4.72 3.09
CA GLY A 10 -14.70 3.49 2.37
C GLY A 10 -14.75 3.69 0.85
N LEU A 11 -15.46 4.72 0.40
CA LEU A 11 -15.58 5.07 -1.03
C LEU A 11 -14.21 5.36 -1.66
N VAL A 12 -13.40 6.19 -1.01
CA VAL A 12 -12.06 6.55 -1.50
C VAL A 12 -11.15 5.34 -1.56
N ASN A 13 -11.23 4.43 -0.59
CA ASN A 13 -10.43 3.20 -0.60
C ASN A 13 -10.83 2.28 -1.75
N THR A 14 -12.12 2.06 -2.00
CA THR A 14 -12.57 1.26 -3.14
C THR A 14 -12.09 1.87 -4.45
N LEU A 15 -12.24 3.19 -4.64
CA LEU A 15 -11.78 3.87 -5.85
C LEU A 15 -10.27 3.71 -6.05
N ARG A 16 -9.47 3.91 -5.00
CA ARG A 16 -8.00 3.73 -5.06
C ARG A 16 -7.64 2.31 -5.49
N VAL A 17 -8.24 1.31 -4.88
CA VAL A 17 -7.97 -0.11 -5.19
C VAL A 17 -8.45 -0.46 -6.60
N SER A 18 -9.63 0.00 -7.01
CA SER A 18 -10.19 -0.26 -8.35
C SER A 18 -9.34 0.35 -9.45
N VAL A 19 -8.85 1.59 -9.30
CA VAL A 19 -7.99 2.22 -10.32
C VAL A 19 -6.71 1.40 -10.55
N VAL A 20 -6.01 1.05 -9.48
CA VAL A 20 -4.78 0.24 -9.59
C VAL A 20 -5.09 -1.15 -10.15
N GLY A 21 -6.18 -1.77 -9.68
CA GLY A 21 -6.63 -3.08 -10.14
C GLY A 21 -6.97 -3.10 -11.63
N ILE A 22 -7.68 -2.09 -12.14
CA ILE A 22 -8.03 -1.98 -13.56
C ILE A 22 -6.77 -1.85 -14.41
N LEU A 23 -5.83 -0.97 -14.04
CA LEU A 23 -4.59 -0.78 -14.80
C LEU A 23 -3.79 -2.09 -14.91
N ILE A 24 -3.61 -2.80 -13.80
CA ILE A 24 -2.88 -4.07 -13.78
C ILE A 24 -3.65 -5.15 -14.57
N ALA A 25 -4.97 -5.25 -14.38
CA ALA A 25 -5.81 -6.22 -15.08
C ALA A 25 -5.83 -5.98 -16.60
N THR A 26 -5.84 -4.72 -17.05
CA THR A 26 -5.78 -4.38 -18.48
C THR A 26 -4.44 -4.79 -19.07
N ILE A 27 -3.32 -4.50 -18.40
CA ILE A 27 -1.98 -4.88 -18.90
C ILE A 27 -1.87 -6.41 -18.97
N LEU A 28 -2.15 -7.11 -17.87
CA LEU A 28 -2.05 -8.57 -17.83
C LEU A 28 -3.03 -9.25 -18.77
N GLY A 29 -4.28 -8.80 -18.79
CA GLY A 29 -5.32 -9.31 -19.69
C GLY A 29 -4.94 -9.15 -21.15
N THR A 30 -4.36 -8.00 -21.52
CA THR A 30 -3.88 -7.77 -22.89
C THR A 30 -2.71 -8.69 -23.24
N LEU A 31 -1.72 -8.83 -22.35
CA LEU A 31 -0.58 -9.73 -22.58
C LEU A 31 -1.02 -11.19 -22.75
N VAL A 32 -1.94 -11.66 -21.92
CA VAL A 32 -2.48 -13.03 -22.01
C VAL A 32 -3.34 -13.20 -23.28
N ALA A 33 -4.11 -12.19 -23.66
CA ALA A 33 -4.88 -12.22 -24.91
C ALA A 33 -3.97 -12.33 -26.13
N LEU A 34 -2.89 -11.56 -26.18
CA LEU A 34 -1.87 -11.64 -27.24
C LEU A 34 -1.18 -13.00 -27.27
N ALA A 35 -0.83 -13.54 -26.10
CA ALA A 35 -0.24 -14.88 -25.97
C ALA A 35 -1.17 -15.97 -26.54
N ARG A 36 -2.49 -15.84 -26.34
CA ARG A 36 -3.49 -16.79 -26.87
C ARG A 36 -3.58 -16.79 -28.40
N ILE A 37 -3.42 -15.62 -29.03
CA ILE A 37 -3.48 -15.45 -30.49
C ILE A 37 -2.16 -15.83 -31.17
N SER A 38 -1.07 -15.96 -30.40
CA SER A 38 0.23 -16.31 -30.96
C SER A 38 0.23 -17.69 -31.64
N ASN A 39 0.98 -17.80 -32.75
CA ASN A 39 1.17 -19.07 -33.48
C ASN A 39 1.96 -20.12 -32.68
N ASN A 40 2.57 -19.74 -31.56
CA ASN A 40 3.30 -20.68 -30.71
C ASN A 40 2.30 -21.50 -29.87
N TRP A 41 2.18 -22.78 -30.21
CA TRP A 41 1.27 -23.71 -29.54
C TRP A 41 1.45 -23.74 -28.01
N LEU A 42 2.69 -23.72 -27.51
CA LEU A 42 2.94 -23.78 -26.06
C LEU A 42 2.40 -22.53 -25.36
N MET A 43 2.69 -21.36 -25.93
CA MET A 43 2.28 -20.08 -25.35
C MET A 43 0.76 -19.90 -25.38
N SER A 44 0.12 -20.29 -26.49
CA SER A 44 -1.34 -20.26 -26.61
C SER A 44 -2.01 -21.21 -25.62
N LYS A 45 -1.45 -22.41 -25.41
CA LYS A 45 -1.97 -23.38 -24.44
C LYS A 45 -1.79 -22.93 -22.99
N LEU A 46 -0.65 -22.33 -22.64
CA LEU A 46 -0.42 -21.74 -21.31
C LEU A 46 -1.40 -20.60 -21.03
N ALA A 47 -1.62 -19.71 -22.01
CA ALA A 47 -2.61 -18.64 -21.89
C ALA A 47 -4.03 -19.19 -21.70
N LEU A 48 -4.39 -20.26 -22.42
CA LEU A 48 -5.67 -20.94 -22.26
C LEU A 48 -5.85 -21.50 -20.85
N VAL A 49 -4.85 -22.22 -20.32
CA VAL A 49 -4.89 -22.76 -18.95
C VAL A 49 -5.04 -21.63 -17.93
N TYR A 50 -4.29 -20.54 -18.08
CA TYR A 50 -4.41 -19.37 -17.21
C TYR A 50 -5.84 -18.77 -17.24
N ILE A 51 -6.42 -18.61 -18.43
CA ILE A 51 -7.78 -18.05 -18.60
C ILE A 51 -8.81 -18.98 -17.97
N GLU A 52 -8.75 -20.28 -18.26
CA GLU A 52 -9.69 -21.27 -17.72
C GLU A 52 -9.59 -21.35 -16.20
N PHE A 53 -8.39 -21.33 -15.63
CA PHE A 53 -8.18 -21.31 -14.19
C PHE A 53 -8.89 -20.12 -13.53
N HIS A 54 -8.67 -18.90 -14.03
CA HIS A 54 -9.28 -17.69 -13.44
C HIS A 54 -10.78 -17.60 -13.65
N ARG A 55 -11.32 -18.20 -14.71
CA ARG A 55 -12.77 -18.18 -15.00
C ARG A 55 -13.54 -19.26 -14.26
N ASN A 56 -12.92 -20.39 -13.96
CA ASN A 56 -13.58 -21.54 -13.34
C ASN A 56 -13.45 -21.56 -11.81
N ILE A 57 -12.44 -20.91 -11.23
CA ILE A 57 -12.24 -20.88 -9.78
C ILE A 57 -13.09 -19.76 -9.15
N PRO A 58 -13.92 -20.06 -8.13
CA PRO A 58 -14.67 -19.04 -7.42
C PRO A 58 -13.74 -17.98 -6.82
N LEU A 59 -14.02 -16.70 -7.08
CA LEU A 59 -13.22 -15.58 -6.57
C LEU A 59 -13.06 -15.64 -5.05
N LEU A 60 -14.09 -16.09 -4.35
CA LEU A 60 -14.11 -16.24 -2.90
C LEU A 60 -13.07 -17.25 -2.40
N VAL A 61 -12.83 -18.35 -3.13
CA VAL A 61 -11.77 -19.31 -2.80
C VAL A 61 -10.41 -18.67 -2.96
N LEU A 62 -10.20 -17.93 -4.04
CA LEU A 62 -8.94 -17.22 -4.30
C LEU A 62 -8.67 -16.16 -3.22
N LEU A 63 -9.70 -15.40 -2.83
CA LEU A 63 -9.61 -14.42 -1.73
C LEU A 63 -9.23 -15.07 -0.41
N PHE A 64 -9.87 -16.19 -0.05
CA PHE A 64 -9.52 -16.91 1.17
C PHE A 64 -8.12 -17.52 1.12
N LEU A 65 -7.72 -18.07 -0.02
CA LEU A 65 -6.37 -18.57 -0.21
C LEU A 65 -5.36 -17.47 0.09
N TRP A 66 -5.45 -16.32 -0.58
CA TRP A 66 -4.53 -15.20 -0.32
C TRP A 66 -4.57 -14.72 1.13
N TYR A 67 -5.76 -14.61 1.73
CA TYR A 67 -5.90 -14.19 3.11
C TYR A 67 -5.20 -15.13 4.09
N PHE A 68 -5.46 -16.44 4.01
CA PHE A 68 -4.93 -17.41 4.97
C PHE A 68 -3.49 -17.82 4.69
N THR A 69 -3.07 -17.92 3.43
CA THR A 69 -1.72 -18.39 3.10
C THR A 69 -0.71 -17.25 3.03
N ALA A 70 -1.06 -16.11 2.44
CA ALA A 70 -0.12 -15.00 2.31
C ALA A 70 -0.21 -14.05 3.51
N PHE A 71 -1.40 -13.56 3.86
CA PHE A 71 -1.52 -12.49 4.85
C PHE A 71 -1.46 -12.99 6.29
N GLN A 72 -2.10 -14.12 6.61
CA GLN A 72 -2.16 -14.62 7.98
C GLN A 72 -0.82 -15.13 8.51
N GLN A 73 0.10 -15.55 7.62
CA GLN A 73 1.46 -15.97 7.99
C GLN A 73 2.32 -14.81 8.50
N PHE A 74 1.98 -13.57 8.17
CA PHE A 74 2.71 -12.41 8.68
C PHE A 74 2.40 -12.14 10.16
N PRO A 75 3.33 -11.52 10.89
CA PRO A 75 3.11 -11.19 12.29
C PRO A 75 1.97 -10.19 12.45
N LYS A 76 1.23 -10.34 13.55
CA LYS A 76 0.19 -9.40 13.96
C LYS A 76 0.78 -8.00 14.12
N VAL A 77 -0.07 -6.98 14.05
CA VAL A 77 0.34 -5.57 14.12
C VAL A 77 1.16 -5.25 15.38
N GLU A 78 0.92 -5.97 16.47
CA GLU A 78 1.62 -5.84 17.75
C GLU A 78 3.07 -6.34 17.68
N ASP A 79 3.32 -7.44 16.95
CA ASP A 79 4.63 -8.07 16.79
C ASP A 79 5.25 -7.78 15.41
N ALA A 80 4.95 -6.61 14.85
CA ALA A 80 5.31 -6.24 13.48
C ALA A 80 6.80 -6.50 13.18
N LEU A 81 7.07 -7.19 12.06
CA LEU A 81 8.44 -7.45 11.63
C LEU A 81 9.09 -6.12 11.25
N LYS A 82 10.11 -5.71 12.02
CA LYS A 82 10.90 -4.51 11.75
C LYS A 82 11.91 -4.84 10.67
N LEU A 83 11.62 -4.43 9.43
CA LEU A 83 12.58 -4.53 8.33
C LEU A 83 13.62 -3.40 8.46
N PRO A 84 14.82 -3.54 7.87
CA PRO A 84 15.81 -2.46 7.87
C PRO A 84 15.21 -1.18 7.27
N GLY A 85 15.19 -0.08 8.04
CA GLY A 85 14.60 1.21 7.67
C GLY A 85 13.27 1.51 8.39
N PRO A 86 12.49 2.50 7.92
CA PRO A 86 11.20 2.89 8.52
C PRO A 86 10.03 1.97 8.09
N ILE A 87 10.32 0.69 7.82
CA ILE A 87 9.40 -0.24 7.16
C ILE A 87 8.98 -1.33 8.15
N TYR A 88 7.67 -1.47 8.34
CA TYR A 88 7.08 -2.47 9.23
C TYR A 88 6.15 -3.36 8.41
N LEU A 89 6.32 -4.67 8.54
CA LEU A 89 5.53 -5.64 7.80
C LEU A 89 4.57 -6.37 8.74
N THR A 90 3.29 -6.38 8.38
CA THR A 90 2.20 -6.94 9.20
C THR A 90 1.17 -7.66 8.34
N GLN A 91 0.23 -8.37 8.99
CA GLN A 91 -0.93 -8.97 8.33
C GLN A 91 -1.82 -7.96 7.56
N ARG A 92 -1.77 -6.67 7.91
CA ARG A 92 -2.53 -5.61 7.22
C ARG A 92 -1.76 -4.99 6.05
N GLY A 93 -0.57 -5.50 5.76
CA GLY A 93 0.32 -5.01 4.72
C GLY A 93 1.58 -4.35 5.27
N VAL A 94 2.21 -3.55 4.41
CA VAL A 94 3.45 -2.83 4.70
C VAL A 94 3.13 -1.42 5.16
N TYR A 95 3.59 -1.06 6.36
CA TYR A 95 3.51 0.28 6.89
C TYR A 95 4.85 0.97 6.75
N LEU A 96 4.86 2.12 6.08
CA LEU A 96 5.95 3.08 6.19
C LEU A 96 5.64 4.04 7.34
N THR A 97 6.55 4.17 8.29
CA THR A 97 6.47 5.26 9.28
C THR A 97 6.88 6.56 8.61
N TRP A 98 5.90 7.28 8.08
CA TRP A 98 6.10 8.66 7.65
C TRP A 98 6.26 9.56 8.88
N LEU A 99 7.07 10.61 8.75
CA LEU A 99 7.25 11.61 9.79
C LEU A 99 5.88 12.25 10.08
N ARG A 100 5.22 11.83 11.16
CA ARG A 100 3.93 12.36 11.57
C ARG A 100 4.17 13.41 12.63
N PHE A 101 3.87 14.67 12.30
CA PHE A 101 3.77 15.71 13.31
C PHE A 101 2.62 15.33 14.26
N ASN A 102 2.97 15.08 15.53
CA ASN A 102 2.00 14.89 16.59
C ASN A 102 1.23 16.20 16.82
N GLU A 103 0.20 16.20 17.65
CA GLU A 103 -0.52 17.40 18.09
C GLU A 103 0.44 18.46 18.68
N ASN A 104 1.54 18.00 19.30
CA ASN A 104 2.62 18.85 19.81
C ASN A 104 3.72 19.19 18.79
N GLY A 105 3.65 18.66 17.57
CA GLY A 105 4.66 18.89 16.53
C GLY A 105 4.72 20.35 16.07
N ILE A 106 3.58 21.05 16.11
CA ILE A 106 3.51 22.48 15.84
C ILE A 106 4.19 23.28 16.95
N ILE A 107 3.96 22.89 18.21
CA ILE A 107 4.58 23.52 19.39
C ILE A 107 6.10 23.37 19.33
N PHE A 108 6.59 22.17 19.03
CA PHE A 108 8.03 21.91 18.84
C PHE A 108 8.64 22.79 17.74
N GLY A 109 7.94 22.95 16.60
CA GLY A 109 8.38 23.81 15.51
C GLY A 109 8.53 25.28 15.92
N ILE A 110 7.59 25.80 16.72
CA ILE A 110 7.63 27.16 17.24
C ILE A 110 8.84 27.37 18.18
N PHE A 111 9.08 26.44 19.11
CA PHE A 111 10.23 26.53 20.02
C PHE A 111 11.57 26.49 19.28
N LEU A 112 11.67 25.69 18.22
CA LEU A 112 12.88 25.60 17.41
C LEU A 112 13.17 26.94 16.71
N ILE A 113 12.15 27.58 16.13
CA ILE A 113 12.29 28.90 15.50
C ILE A 113 12.72 29.97 16.53
N ILE A 114 12.09 29.99 17.71
CA ILE A 114 12.45 30.94 18.77
C ILE A 114 13.90 30.72 19.23
N GLY A 115 14.31 29.47 19.41
CA GLY A 115 15.68 29.13 19.80
C GLY A 115 16.71 29.56 18.77
N VAL A 116 16.42 29.39 17.47
CA VAL A 116 17.29 29.85 16.38
C VAL A 116 17.39 31.38 16.35
N ILE A 117 16.27 32.09 16.49
CA ILE A 117 16.27 33.56 16.55
C ILE A 117 17.09 34.05 17.75
N ALA A 118 16.87 33.49 18.94
CA ALA A 118 17.62 33.85 20.14
C ALA A 118 19.12 33.58 19.97
N ALA A 119 19.50 32.43 19.40
CA ALA A 119 20.90 32.10 19.12
C ALA A 119 21.54 33.10 18.13
N ILE A 120 20.81 33.49 17.08
CA ILE A 120 21.28 34.48 16.09
C ILE A 120 21.44 35.86 16.75
N THR A 121 20.48 36.30 17.57
CA THR A 121 20.54 37.57 18.29
C THR A 121 21.72 37.61 19.26
N ILE A 122 21.93 36.53 20.03
CA ILE A 122 23.05 36.41 20.96
C ILE A 122 24.38 36.41 20.20
N PHE A 123 24.47 35.67 19.09
CA PHE A 123 25.68 35.65 18.25
C PHE A 123 26.01 37.02 17.66
N TYR A 124 25.01 37.79 17.25
CA TYR A 124 25.19 39.14 16.73
C TYR A 124 25.56 40.16 17.84
N PHE A 125 25.14 39.91 19.08
CA PHE A 125 25.43 40.78 20.22
C PHE A 125 26.80 40.49 20.87
N LEU A 126 27.30 39.26 20.77
CA LEU A 126 28.62 38.85 21.27
C LEU A 126 29.77 39.05 20.27
N ARG A 127 29.48 39.55 19.06
CA ARG A 127 30.47 39.90 18.04
C ARG A 127 30.53 41.41 17.85
#